data_AF-A0A7Y5WW64-F1
#
_entry.id   AF-A0A7Y5WW64-F1
#
_cell.length_a   1.000
_cell.length_b   1.000
_cell.length_c   1.000
_cell.angle_alpha   90.00
_cell.angle_beta   90.00
_cell.angle_gamma   90.00
#
_symmetry.space_group_name_H-M   'P 1'
#
loop_
_entity.id
_entity.type
_entity.pdbx_description
1 polymer ?
#
loop_
_entity_poly.entity_id
_entity_poly.type
_entity_poly.pdbx_seq_one_letter_code
_entity_poly.pdbx_strand_id
1 'polypeptide(L)' 'MNTVGIRELKAQLSRHLKRVRAGARLVITERGRAIASIQPV' A
#
# COMPACT_ATOMS: atom_id res chain seq x y z
N MET A 1 9.00 -6.41 -0.78
CA MET A 1 8.56 -5.03 -0.41
C MET A 1 7.47 -4.64 -1.39
N ASN A 2 6.22 -4.46 -0.96
CA ASN A 2 5.10 -4.28 -1.88
C ASN A 2 4.82 -2.80 -2.12
N THR A 3 5.29 -2.31 -3.26
CA THR A 3 5.04 -0.95 -3.72
C THR A 3 3.69 -0.87 -4.42
N VAL A 4 2.87 0.12 -4.08
CA VAL A 4 1.54 0.35 -4.66
C VAL A 4 1.41 1.82 -5.02
N GLY A 5 0.98 2.12 -6.24
CA GLY A 5 0.74 3.50 -6.65
C GLY A 5 -0.50 4.08 -5.95
N ILE A 6 -0.50 5.39 -5.67
CA ILE A 6 -1.63 6.06 -5.00
C ILE A 6 -2.97 5.88 -5.73
N ARG A 7 -2.94 5.79 -7.07
CA ARG A 7 -4.13 5.51 -7.90
C ARG A 7 -4.65 4.09 -7.70
N GLU A 8 -3.78 3.09 -7.70
CA GLU A 8 -4.13 1.69 -7.44
C GLU A 8 -4.65 1.52 -6.01
N LEU A 9 -3.97 2.14 -5.04
CA LEU A 9 -4.39 2.11 -3.64
C LEU A 9 -5.81 2.66 -3.46
N LYS A 10 -6.14 3.77 -4.12
CA LYS A 10 -7.49 4.35 -4.09
C LYS A 10 -8.53 3.42 -4.71
N ALA A 11 -8.19 2.73 -5.81
CA ALA A 11 -9.11 1.83 -6.50
C ALA A 11 -9.34 0.50 -5.76
N GLN A 12 -8.34 0.01 -5.02
CA GLN A 12 -8.39 -1.33 -4.42
C GLN A 12 -7.98 -1.36 -2.93
N LEU A 13 -8.29 -0.31 -2.18
CA LEU A 13 -7.84 -0.14 -0.79
C LEU A 13 -8.11 -1.39 0.07
N SER A 14 -9.34 -1.92 0.07
CA SER A 14 -9.70 -3.09 0.87
C SER A 14 -8.85 -4.32 0.57
N ARG A 15 -8.49 -4.55 -0.71
CA ARG A 15 -7.62 -5.67 -1.10
C ARG A 15 -6.21 -5.48 -0.53
N HIS A 16 -5.68 -4.27 -0.60
CA HIS A 16 -4.36 -3.95 -0.06
C HIS A 16 -4.34 -4.05 1.47
N LEU A 17 -5.37 -3.55 2.15
CA LEU A 17 -5.50 -3.64 3.61
C LEU A 17 -5.67 -5.07 4.11
N LYS A 18 -6.35 -5.96 3.38
CA LYS A 18 -6.39 -7.40 3.72
C LYS A 18 -4.98 -8.00 3.80
N ARG A 19 -4.09 -7.60 2.88
CA ARG A 19 -2.70 -8.05 2.88
C ARG A 19 -1.93 -7.46 4.05
N VAL A 20 -2.15 -6.17 4.35
CA VAL A 20 -1.56 -5.52 5.53
C VAL A 20 -1.97 -6.24 6.80
N ARG A 21 -3.26 -6.55 6.96
CA ARG A 21 -3.77 -7.30 8.12
C ARG A 21 -3.13 -8.68 8.27
N ALA A 22 -2.68 -9.28 7.17
CA ALA A 22 -1.95 -10.56 7.18
C ALA A 22 -0.44 -10.41 7.47
N GLY A 23 0.05 -9.22 7.85
CA GLY A 23 1.45 -8.96 8.18
C GLY A 23 2.25 -8.24 7.09
N ALA A 24 1.64 -7.91 5.95
CA ALA A 24 2.38 -7.27 4.87
C ALA A 24 2.64 -5.78 5.13
N ARG A 25 3.85 -5.31 4.79
CA ARG A 25 4.14 -3.88 4.69
C ARG A 25 3.97 -3.39 3.25
N LEU A 26 3.22 -2.31 3.09
CA LEU A 26 3.01 -1.63 1.81
C LEU A 26 3.79 -0.31 1.77
N VAL A 27 4.42 -0.03 0.65
CA VAL A 27 5.01 1.28 0.33
C VAL A 27 4.13 1.93 -0.72
N ILE A 28 3.72 3.16 -0.48
CA ILE A 28 2.83 3.90 -1.37
C ILE A 28 3.67 4.86 -2.19
N THR A 29 3.46 4.87 -3.50
CA THR A 29 4.17 5.76 -4.42
C THR A 29 3.24 6.74 -5.13
N GLU A 30 3.74 7.93 -5.40
CA GLU A 30 3.16 8.90 -6.30
C GLU A 30 4.16 9.24 -7.40
N ARG A 31 3.79 9.03 -8.67
CA ARG A 31 4.66 9.24 -9.84
C ARG A 31 6.05 8.56 -9.69
N GLY A 32 6.06 7.35 -9.13
CA GLY A 32 7.28 6.56 -8.90
C GLY A 32 8.05 6.91 -7.61
N ARG A 33 7.70 8.00 -6.92
CA ARG A 33 8.34 8.41 -5.66
C ARG A 33 7.61 7.82 -4.46
N ALA A 34 8.33 7.20 -3.53
CA ALA A 34 7.75 6.73 -2.27
C ALA A 34 7.33 7.92 -1.39
N ILE A 35 6.09 7.88 -0.90
CA ILE A 35 5.49 8.97 -0.11
C ILE A 35 4.95 8.51 1.24
N ALA A 36 4.60 7.23 1.40
CA ALA A 36 4.05 6.71 2.64
C ALA A 36 4.27 5.19 2.76
N SER A 37 4.05 4.65 3.96
CA SER A 37 3.96 3.20 4.15
C SER A 37 2.80 2.84 5.07
N ILE A 38 2.15 1.71 4.79
CA ILE A 38 1.12 1.13 5.65
C ILE A 38 1.65 -0.20 6.19
N GLN A 39 1.48 -0.42 7.49
CA GLN A 39 1.89 -1.63 8.20
C GLN A 39 0.79 -2.07 9.17
N PRO A 40 0.77 -3.35 9.59
CA PRO A 40 -0.10 -3.79 10.67
C PRO A 40 0.09 -2.92 11.92
N VAL A 41 -0.98 -2.74 12.68
CA VAL A 41 -0.94 -2.12 14.02
C VAL A 41 -0.38 -3.09 15.05
#